data_AF-W4JQ54-F1
#
_entry.id   AF-W4JQ54-F1
#
_cell.length_a   1.000
_cell.length_b   1.000
_cell.length_c   1.000
_cell.angle_alpha   90.00
_cell.angle_beta   90.00
_cell.angle_gamma   90.00
#
_symmetry.space_group_name_H-M   'P 1'
#
loop_
_entity.id
_entity.type
_entity.pdbx_description
1 polymer ?
#
loop_
_entity_poly.entity_id
_entity_poly.type
_entity_poly.pdbx_seq_one_letter_code
_entity_poly.pdbx_strand_id
1 'polypeptide(L)'
;MASDLGPENHLKNNLDSDMLSLFSSVVPGSFHSTNIADPVAIFATKYKYKPVAQKTQPVLADLPEKLGIVRNILGDPLATLLMLTPNPPPFTPTGRYTAERRDLIDKVHSDDFL
;
A
#
# COMPACT_ATOMS: atom_id res chain seq x y z
N MET A 1 79.68 -16.21 -8.12
CA MET A 1 78.90 -16.02 -9.36
C MET A 1 77.53 -15.54 -8.89
N ALA A 2 77.20 -14.24 -8.92
CA ALA A 2 76.79 -13.46 -10.11
C ALA A 2 75.41 -13.95 -10.62
N SER A 3 74.33 -13.18 -10.83
CA SER A 3 74.09 -11.71 -10.86
C SER A 3 72.57 -11.40 -10.70
N ASP A 4 72.04 -10.16 -10.63
CA ASP A 4 72.44 -8.88 -9.99
C ASP A 4 71.32 -7.82 -10.23
N LEU A 5 71.22 -6.75 -9.40
CA LEU A 5 70.31 -5.57 -9.48
C LEU A 5 68.78 -5.82 -9.45
N GLY A 6 67.92 -4.97 -8.86
CA GLY A 6 68.13 -3.70 -8.13
C GLY A 6 66.85 -3.27 -7.37
N PRO A 7 66.84 -2.10 -6.67
CA PRO A 7 65.76 -1.71 -5.76
C PRO A 7 64.81 -0.65 -6.36
N GLU A 8 63.50 -0.89 -6.32
CA GLU A 8 62.49 0.07 -6.78
C GLU A 8 61.63 0.61 -5.61
N ASN A 9 62.03 1.80 -5.17
CA ASN A 9 61.14 2.94 -4.92
C ASN A 9 60.20 2.94 -3.70
N HIS A 10 60.76 3.47 -2.60
CA HIS A 10 60.05 4.29 -1.63
C HIS A 10 59.19 5.37 -2.32
N LEU A 11 57.86 5.37 -2.08
CA LEU A 11 57.04 6.58 -2.15
C LEU A 11 56.20 6.70 -0.89
N LYS A 12 56.58 7.66 -0.03
CA LYS A 12 55.86 8.05 1.18
C LYS A 12 54.85 9.13 0.81
N ASN A 13 53.57 8.78 0.71
CA ASN A 13 52.51 9.77 0.60
C ASN A 13 51.88 9.98 1.98
N ASN A 14 52.56 10.78 2.81
CA ASN A 14 51.87 11.50 3.88
C ASN A 14 50.91 12.49 3.21
N LEU A 15 49.61 12.28 3.38
CA LEU A 15 48.59 13.26 3.07
C LEU A 15 47.77 13.46 4.35
N ASP A 16 48.38 14.25 5.22
CA ASP A 16 47.79 15.22 6.13
C ASP A 16 46.46 14.83 6.81
N SER A 17 46.60 14.42 8.07
CA SER A 17 45.54 14.29 9.08
C SER A 17 44.55 15.46 9.12
N ASP A 18 45.01 16.63 8.71
CA ASP A 18 44.35 17.90 8.95
C ASP A 18 43.17 18.12 7.98
N MET A 19 43.20 17.49 6.79
CA MET A 19 42.06 17.52 5.84
C MET A 19 40.84 16.73 6.31
N LEU A 20 41.00 15.76 7.22
CA LEU A 20 39.88 15.02 7.82
C LEU A 20 39.21 15.78 8.97
N SER A 21 39.85 16.83 9.50
CA SER A 21 39.34 17.58 10.66
C SER A 21 38.23 18.58 10.31
N LEU A 22 38.22 19.12 9.09
CA LEU A 22 37.36 20.26 8.72
C LEU A 22 35.88 19.92 8.45
N PHE A 23 35.55 18.64 8.24
CA PHE A 23 34.19 18.18 7.93
C PHE A 23 33.37 17.74 9.16
N SER A 24 33.90 17.91 10.38
CA SER A 24 33.19 17.57 11.63
C SER A 24 32.28 18.68 12.13
N SER A 25 31.47 19.29 11.25
CA SER A 25 30.44 20.29 11.62
C SER A 25 29.05 19.65 11.74
N VAL A 26 28.81 19.09 12.93
CA VAL A 26 27.51 18.84 13.60
C VAL A 26 26.24 18.96 12.72
N VAL A 27 25.71 17.80 12.28
CA VAL A 27 24.29 17.64 11.93
C VAL A 27 23.67 16.62 12.91
N PRO A 28 22.79 17.04 13.84
CA PRO A 28 22.13 16.11 14.74
C PRO A 28 21.09 15.29 13.97
N GLY A 29 21.34 13.98 13.84
CA GLY A 29 20.46 13.05 13.13
C GLY A 29 21.17 12.13 12.13
N SER A 30 22.45 12.35 11.83
CA SER A 30 23.18 11.43 10.95
C SER A 30 23.76 10.23 11.70
N PHE A 31 23.07 9.10 11.62
CA PHE A 31 23.64 7.79 11.98
C PHE A 31 24.62 7.31 10.90
N HIS A 32 25.73 8.03 10.72
CA HIS A 32 26.88 7.50 9.99
C HIS A 32 27.49 6.38 10.84
N SER A 33 27.09 5.14 10.56
CA SER A 33 27.74 3.95 11.10
C SER A 33 29.16 3.87 10.53
N THR A 34 30.12 4.48 11.21
CA THR A 34 31.57 4.41 10.90
C THR A 34 32.16 3.06 11.30
N ASN A 35 31.50 2.00 10.85
CA ASN A 35 31.99 0.65 10.89
C ASN A 35 31.74 0.07 9.50
N ILE A 36 32.80 0.04 8.69
CA ILE A 36 32.85 -0.82 7.50
C ILE A 36 33.01 -2.25 8.04
N ALA A 37 31.92 -2.75 8.63
CA ALA A 37 31.76 -4.16 8.88
C ALA A 37 31.78 -4.87 7.53
N ASP A 38 32.41 -6.04 7.47
CA ASP A 38 32.38 -6.92 6.30
C ASP A 38 30.99 -6.90 5.65
N PRO A 39 30.86 -6.74 4.32
CA PRO A 39 29.55 -6.79 3.68
C PRO A 39 28.83 -8.12 3.99
N VAL A 40 29.60 -9.19 4.21
CA VAL A 40 29.13 -10.49 4.69
C VAL A 40 28.53 -10.42 6.10
N ALA A 41 29.09 -9.63 7.02
CA ALA A 41 28.57 -9.45 8.38
C ALA A 41 27.20 -8.73 8.39
N ILE A 42 26.96 -7.83 7.44
CA ILE A 42 25.65 -7.18 7.22
C ILE A 42 24.59 -8.22 6.81
N PHE A 43 24.96 -9.28 6.07
CA PHE A 43 24.04 -10.39 5.76
C PHE A 43 23.99 -11.48 6.85
N ALA A 44 25.06 -11.66 7.63
CA ALA A 44 25.15 -12.64 8.70
C ALA A 44 24.34 -12.24 9.94
N THR A 45 24.25 -10.93 10.22
CA THR A 45 23.22 -10.40 11.12
C THR A 45 21.85 -10.64 10.46
N LYS A 46 21.02 -11.51 11.07
CA LYS A 46 19.70 -11.89 10.53
C LYS A 46 18.72 -10.71 10.57
N TYR A 47 18.84 -9.78 9.64
CA TYR A 47 17.82 -8.79 9.32
C TYR A 47 16.59 -9.49 8.74
N LYS A 48 15.75 -10.04 9.64
CA LYS A 48 14.43 -10.55 9.28
C LYS A 48 13.64 -9.43 8.62
N TYR A 49 13.07 -9.71 7.45
CA TYR A 49 12.18 -8.78 6.77
C TYR A 49 11.04 -8.36 7.71
N LYS A 50 10.95 -7.08 8.05
CA LYS A 50 9.85 -6.56 8.87
C LYS A 50 8.52 -6.77 8.12
N PRO A 51 7.53 -7.48 8.69
CA PRO A 51 6.26 -7.72 8.01
C PRO A 51 5.57 -6.41 7.65
N VAL A 52 4.79 -6.41 6.55
CA VAL A 52 4.18 -5.19 6.01
C VAL A 52 3.29 -4.46 7.04
N ALA A 53 2.58 -5.20 7.89
CA ALA A 53 1.77 -4.66 8.97
C ALA A 53 2.56 -3.87 10.04
N GLN A 54 3.88 -4.06 10.15
CA GLN A 54 4.76 -3.27 11.02
C GLN A 54 5.43 -2.08 10.29
N LYS A 55 5.25 -1.98 8.97
CA LYS A 55 5.72 -0.85 8.15
C LYS A 55 4.60 0.15 7.89
N THR A 56 3.38 -0.32 7.68
CA THR A 56 2.20 0.53 7.48
C THR A 56 1.73 1.11 8.80
N GLN A 57 1.93 2.41 8.99
CA GLN A 57 1.28 3.16 10.07
C GLN A 57 -0.07 3.69 9.57
N PRO A 58 -1.20 3.33 10.19
CA PRO A 58 -2.47 3.95 9.86
C PRO A 58 -2.44 5.42 10.29
N VAL A 59 -2.96 6.31 9.44
CA VAL A 59 -3.16 7.71 9.83
C VAL A 59 -4.34 7.74 10.81
N LEU A 60 -4.06 7.91 12.10
CA LEU A 60 -5.06 7.99 13.18
C LEU A 60 -5.83 9.32 13.21
N ALA A 61 -5.65 10.18 12.20
CA ALA A 61 -6.39 11.43 12.09
C ALA A 61 -7.79 11.17 11.51
N ASP A 62 -8.77 11.94 11.99
CA ASP A 62 -10.12 11.94 11.42
C ASP A 62 -10.11 12.29 9.92
N LEU A 63 -11.08 11.75 9.17
CA LEU A 63 -11.25 12.08 7.76
C LEU A 63 -11.46 13.61 7.63
N PRO A 64 -10.56 14.35 6.96
CA PRO A 64 -10.65 15.80 6.94
C PRO A 64 -11.91 16.23 6.19
N GLU A 65 -12.62 17.23 6.73
CA GLU A 65 -13.94 17.69 6.27
C GLU A 65 -14.02 17.94 4.75
N LYS A 66 -12.94 18.44 4.15
CA LYS A 66 -12.78 18.65 2.69
C LYS A 66 -12.94 17.38 1.83
N LEU A 67 -12.83 16.19 2.42
CA LEU A 67 -13.04 14.87 1.80
C LEU A 67 -14.37 14.23 2.24
N GLY A 68 -15.11 14.86 3.14
CA GLY A 68 -16.45 14.44 3.55
C GLY A 68 -17.47 14.70 2.44
N ILE A 69 -18.23 13.67 2.07
CA ILE A 69 -19.29 13.80 1.06
C ILE A 69 -20.54 14.40 1.72
N VAL A 70 -20.71 15.70 1.62
CA VAL A 70 -21.93 16.40 2.09
C VAL A 70 -23.06 16.16 1.08
N ARG A 71 -24.11 15.45 1.50
CA ARG A 71 -25.29 15.15 0.67
C ARG A 71 -26.36 16.25 0.83
N ASN A 72 -26.32 17.25 -0.05
CA ASN A 72 -27.35 18.29 -0.12
C ASN A 72 -28.61 17.77 -0.83
N ILE A 73 -29.50 17.10 -0.09
CA ILE A 73 -30.82 16.68 -0.59
C ILE A 73 -31.77 17.89 -0.46
N LEU A 74 -32.09 18.53 -1.58
CA LEU A 74 -33.01 19.67 -1.64
C LEU A 74 -34.33 19.23 -2.27
N GLY A 75 -35.43 19.39 -1.53
CA GLY A 75 -36.76 18.92 -1.93
C GLY A 75 -36.92 17.40 -1.81
N ASP A 76 -38.06 16.90 -2.29
CA ASP A 76 -38.33 15.46 -2.36
C ASP A 76 -37.71 14.87 -3.64
N PRO A 77 -36.72 13.94 -3.55
CA PRO A 77 -36.12 13.31 -4.72
C PRO A 77 -37.08 12.38 -5.47
N LEU A 78 -38.21 12.01 -4.88
CA LEU A 78 -39.20 11.11 -5.48
C LEU A 78 -40.34 11.86 -6.20
N ALA A 79 -40.44 13.19 -6.05
CA ALA A 79 -41.56 13.98 -6.56
C ALA A 79 -41.78 13.90 -8.09
N THR A 80 -40.74 13.60 -8.86
CA THR A 80 -40.80 13.42 -10.32
C THR A 80 -41.11 11.97 -10.74
N LEU A 81 -41.06 11.01 -9.80
CA LEU A 81 -41.28 9.60 -10.11
C LEU A 81 -42.77 9.31 -10.28
N LEU A 82 -43.10 8.53 -11.31
CA LEU A 82 -44.45 8.02 -11.50
C LEU A 82 -44.76 7.00 -10.39
N MET A 83 -45.87 7.20 -9.69
CA MET A 83 -46.35 6.21 -8.71
C MET A 83 -46.80 4.93 -9.44
N LEU A 84 -46.12 3.82 -9.15
CA LEU A 84 -46.50 2.50 -9.64
C LEU A 84 -47.60 1.91 -8.76
N THR A 85 -48.46 1.08 -9.35
CA THR A 85 -49.45 0.30 -8.58
C THR A 85 -48.73 -0.75 -7.73
N PRO A 86 -49.04 -0.89 -6.43
CA PRO A 86 -48.36 -1.85 -5.55
C PRO A 86 -48.65 -3.30 -5.94
N ASN A 87 -49.84 -3.55 -6.49
CA ASN A 87 -50.23 -4.87 -6.98
C ASN A 87 -49.88 -4.97 -8.48
N PRO A 88 -49.04 -5.95 -8.89
CA PRO A 88 -48.78 -6.19 -10.31
C PRO A 88 -50.01 -6.80 -11.00
N PRO A 89 -50.11 -6.71 -12.35
CA PRO A 89 -51.11 -7.45 -13.11
C PRO A 89 -51.00 -8.97 -12.89
N PRO A 90 -52.10 -9.73 -13.07
CA PRO A 90 -52.03 -11.20 -13.03
C PRO A 90 -51.08 -11.72 -14.11
N PHE A 91 -50.33 -12.78 -13.77
CA PHE A 91 -49.37 -13.37 -14.68
C PHE A 91 -50.01 -13.86 -15.98
N THR A 92 -49.34 -13.58 -17.10
CA THR A 92 -49.62 -14.20 -18.41
C THR A 92 -48.33 -14.73 -19.03
N PRO A 93 -48.27 -16.00 -19.47
CA PRO A 93 -47.04 -16.59 -20.00
C PRO A 93 -46.68 -15.95 -21.34
N THR A 94 -45.63 -15.14 -21.35
CA THR A 94 -45.31 -14.25 -22.47
C THR A 94 -43.86 -14.45 -22.91
N GLY A 95 -43.68 -14.77 -24.20
CA GLY A 95 -42.37 -14.92 -24.83
C GLY A 95 -41.49 -15.97 -24.15
N ARG A 96 -40.44 -15.52 -23.45
CA ARG A 96 -39.44 -16.40 -22.79
C ARG A 96 -39.82 -16.82 -21.37
N TYR A 97 -40.90 -16.27 -20.80
CA TYR A 97 -41.33 -16.59 -19.45
C TYR A 97 -42.62 -17.44 -19.49
N THR A 98 -42.41 -18.76 -19.47
CA THR A 98 -43.46 -19.79 -19.55
C THR A 98 -44.05 -20.09 -18.17
N ALA A 99 -45.19 -20.78 -18.13
CA ALA A 99 -45.81 -21.23 -16.89
C ALA A 99 -44.85 -22.10 -16.06
N GLU A 100 -44.30 -23.16 -16.67
CA GLU A 100 -43.32 -24.07 -16.05
C GLU A 100 -42.15 -23.35 -15.37
N ARG A 101 -41.68 -22.25 -15.96
CA ARG A 101 -40.56 -21.47 -15.42
C ARG A 101 -40.96 -20.63 -14.21
N ARG A 102 -42.21 -20.15 -14.15
CA ARG A 102 -42.76 -19.54 -12.93
C ARG A 102 -42.94 -20.60 -11.85
N ASP A 103 -43.58 -21.72 -12.19
CA ASP A 103 -43.88 -22.79 -11.22
C ASP A 103 -42.57 -23.37 -10.60
N LEU A 104 -41.46 -23.40 -11.36
CA LEU A 104 -40.13 -23.72 -10.85
C LEU A 104 -39.57 -22.64 -9.90
N ILE A 105 -39.77 -21.35 -10.20
CA ILE A 105 -39.35 -20.23 -9.35
C ILE A 105 -40.17 -20.22 -8.06
N ASP A 106 -41.49 -20.33 -8.15
CA ASP A 106 -42.42 -20.36 -7.00
C ASP A 106 -42.14 -21.57 -6.10
N LYS A 107 -41.69 -22.71 -6.67
CA LYS A 107 -41.23 -23.87 -5.89
C LYS A 107 -39.89 -23.65 -5.17
N VAL A 108 -39.01 -22.82 -5.71
CA VAL A 108 -37.68 -22.52 -5.13
C VAL A 108 -37.75 -21.39 -4.09
N HIS A 109 -38.67 -20.45 -4.27
CA HIS A 109 -38.87 -19.29 -3.39
C HIS A 109 -40.24 -19.45 -2.72
N SER A 110 -40.27 -20.13 -1.57
CA SER A 110 -41.44 -20.16 -0.70
C SER A 110 -41.81 -18.75 -0.23
N ASP A 111 -43.08 -18.57 0.16
CA ASP A 111 -43.74 -17.30 0.49
C ASP A 111 -42.97 -16.38 1.48
N ASP A 112 -42.04 -16.91 2.28
CA ASP A 112 -41.17 -16.18 3.21
C ASP A 112 -39.94 -15.50 2.56
N PHE A 113 -39.80 -15.51 1.22
CA PHE A 113 -38.68 -14.85 0.53
C PHE A 113 -39.02 -13.41 0.09
N LEU A 114 -38.56 -12.45 0.91
CA LEU A 114 -38.69 -10.96 0.90
C LEU A 114 -39.66 -10.40 1.95
#